data_AF-A0A2T2ZYK2-F1
#
_entry.id   AF-A0A2T2ZYK2-F1
#
_cell.length_a   1.000
_cell.length_b   1.000
_cell.length_c   1.000
_cell.angle_alpha   90.00
_cell.angle_beta   90.00
_cell.angle_gamma   90.00
#
_symmetry.space_group_name_H-M   'P 1'
#
loop_
_entity.id
_entity.type
_entity.pdbx_description
1 polymer ?
#
loop_
_entity_poly.entity_id
_entity_poly.type
_entity_poly.pdbx_seq_one_letter_code
_entity_poly.pdbx_strand_id
1 'polypeptide(L)'
;MAPSVAYRGLQARVAMCRECLRSRAATPVQPQRRWIGTKYMAKLKVAEAEWRYSADEIRSGRKRHIWDEFQERGFVKDVVGSPEMIRKTMLEKRIGIYCGVDPTANSLHIGHLVAMMPVFWSYMHGYGAFTIIGGSTAKIGDPTGRVDGRPAMSSATLVQNLAGIQHQLKALWAHMEVVAARFQYQKNWAWRKGIINNNQWWNSLPMLEVMKRLGTPMRVGPLLGRDSVKTRLQEGSGMSFAEFSYPLMQAWDWYELYKQRGVQMQVGGSDQYGNILTGAQGVKHCVASEPNEADQLPRGELDQPMGFTVPLLTDSAGKKFGKSEGNAIWLDPFQTSPFDFYGYLVRRSDAEVEQLLKLLTFQPLKSIAKTMEQHNADPRKRVAQHLLAYEVSALVHGDKIAQETQIRHRAVYGQDRGSANIPITFAHEPGASDHMHSTVDNRPKADIQLPFHVLEQSLARIVYASGLSASVADAHRTIKARGLYIGGSPGQKPHENKGMLVEQLMYTPVTLWDPSHTPRFLIDGKILLLRKGKHNLRCIEFISDEEYAKTGRQYPGQPNTGAFRKARERMREIEQRAQTEQRQVTKEEHSLMQQVSEATQGLTNKQLREKWERLKEAGLIKDDDELI
;
A
#
# COMPACT_ATOMS: atom_id res chain seq x y z
N MET A 1 53.19 -30.13 38.02
CA MET A 1 53.87 -28.98 37.40
C MET A 1 54.64 -29.50 36.20
N ALA A 2 54.13 -29.28 35.00
CA ALA A 2 54.71 -29.82 33.76
C ALA A 2 55.44 -28.72 32.97
N PRO A 3 56.60 -29.02 32.36
CA PRO A 3 57.28 -28.16 31.41
C PRO A 3 56.96 -28.50 29.93
N SER A 4 57.22 -27.51 29.07
CA SER A 4 57.21 -27.42 27.60
C SER A 4 56.82 -28.61 26.73
N VAL A 5 55.79 -28.43 25.86
CA VAL A 5 55.76 -28.89 24.45
C VAL A 5 54.86 -27.99 23.57
N ALA A 6 55.45 -27.48 22.48
CA ALA A 6 54.93 -27.12 21.14
C ALA A 6 53.58 -26.41 20.94
N TYR A 7 53.65 -25.21 20.36
CA TYR A 7 52.74 -24.77 19.29
C TYR A 7 53.53 -24.68 17.97
N ARG A 8 53.41 -25.70 17.12
CA ARG A 8 53.70 -25.64 15.66
C ARG A 8 52.34 -25.45 14.97
N GLY A 9 52.11 -24.33 14.27
CA GLY A 9 52.18 -24.23 12.80
C GLY A 9 50.74 -24.28 12.23
N LEU A 10 50.24 -23.35 11.42
CA LEU A 10 50.84 -22.73 10.25
C LEU A 10 50.32 -21.30 10.00
N GLN A 11 51.19 -20.56 9.33
CA GLN A 11 51.11 -19.14 8.98
C GLN A 11 50.09 -18.86 7.87
N ALA A 12 49.46 -17.68 7.98
CA ALA A 12 49.45 -16.71 6.89
C ALA A 12 49.47 -15.30 7.49
N ARG A 13 50.60 -14.93 8.12
CA ARG A 13 50.88 -13.51 8.37
C ARG A 13 51.21 -12.86 7.03
N VAL A 14 50.21 -12.27 6.39
CA VAL A 14 50.46 -11.27 5.35
C VAL A 14 51.09 -10.08 6.07
N ALA A 15 52.41 -10.01 6.06
CA ALA A 15 53.13 -8.81 6.47
C ALA A 15 52.82 -7.72 5.45
N MET A 16 51.77 -6.94 5.73
CA MET A 16 51.48 -5.74 4.95
C MET A 16 52.64 -4.75 5.10
N CYS A 17 53.26 -4.40 3.97
CA CYS A 17 54.25 -3.33 3.87
C CYS A 17 53.72 -2.03 4.50
N ARG A 18 54.63 -1.24 5.09
CA ARG A 18 54.34 0.07 5.72
C ARG A 18 53.65 1.04 4.77
N GLU A 19 53.83 0.87 3.46
CA GLU A 19 53.18 1.62 2.39
C GLU A 19 51.72 1.19 2.16
N CYS A 20 51.42 -0.11 2.30
CA CYS A 20 50.05 -0.65 2.25
C CYS A 20 49.23 -0.30 3.51
N LEU A 21 49.89 -0.13 4.66
CA LEU A 21 49.26 0.41 5.87
C LEU A 21 48.91 1.90 5.73
N ARG A 22 49.71 2.66 4.98
CA ARG A 22 49.42 4.07 4.66
C ARG A 22 48.31 4.21 3.62
N SER A 23 48.18 3.28 2.66
CA SER A 23 47.08 3.30 1.68
C SER A 23 45.73 2.81 2.24
N ARG A 24 45.75 2.05 3.35
CA ARG A 24 44.55 1.60 4.09
C ARG A 24 44.21 2.40 5.33
N ALA A 25 44.98 3.44 5.67
CA ALA A 25 44.52 4.46 6.60
C ALA A 25 43.32 5.12 5.93
N ALA A 26 42.12 4.62 6.24
CA ALA A 26 40.87 5.26 5.87
C ALA A 26 41.04 6.72 6.21
N THR A 27 41.05 7.55 5.17
CA THR A 27 41.06 9.00 5.34
C THR A 27 39.96 9.27 6.36
N PRO A 28 40.23 9.93 7.50
CA PRO A 28 39.16 10.29 8.40
C PRO A 28 38.14 10.98 7.51
N VAL A 29 36.92 10.44 7.45
CA VAL A 29 35.82 11.07 6.74
C VAL A 29 35.63 12.38 7.46
N GLN A 30 36.36 13.41 7.01
CA GLN A 30 36.16 14.74 7.50
C GLN A 30 34.68 15.00 7.22
N PRO A 31 33.88 15.36 8.24
CA PRO A 31 32.50 15.72 7.99
C PRO A 31 32.57 16.81 6.94
N GLN A 32 32.08 16.54 5.72
CA GLN A 32 31.95 17.56 4.70
C GLN A 32 30.97 18.59 5.28
N ARG A 33 31.50 19.61 5.96
CA ARG A 33 30.78 20.81 6.34
C ARG A 33 30.47 21.51 5.03
N ARG A 34 29.37 21.11 4.39
CA ARG A 34 28.83 21.86 3.27
C ARG A 34 28.49 23.24 3.80
N TRP A 35 29.26 24.23 3.37
CA TRP A 35 29.02 25.62 3.69
C TRP A 35 27.57 25.96 3.31
N ILE A 36 26.78 26.34 4.31
CA ILE A 36 25.42 26.79 4.08
C ILE A 36 25.53 28.11 3.33
N GLY A 37 25.18 28.12 2.05
CA GLY A 37 25.28 29.31 1.23
C GLY A 37 24.44 30.46 1.80
N THR A 38 24.94 31.69 1.68
CA THR A 38 24.30 32.93 2.18
C THR A 38 22.85 33.07 1.69
N LYS A 39 22.57 32.60 0.46
CA LYS A 39 21.21 32.54 -0.12
C LYS A 39 20.25 31.64 0.66
N TYR A 40 20.72 30.51 1.19
CA TYR A 40 19.90 29.61 2.01
C TYR A 40 19.61 30.25 3.37
N MET A 41 20.61 30.87 4.00
CA MET A 41 20.42 31.61 5.26
C MET A 41 19.43 32.76 5.10
N ALA A 42 19.49 33.50 3.99
CA ALA A 42 18.51 34.54 3.68
C ALA A 42 17.09 33.97 3.57
N LYS A 43 16.90 32.86 2.85
CA LYS A 43 15.59 32.18 2.76
C LYS A 43 15.07 31.71 4.12
N LEU A 44 15.93 31.24 5.01
CA LEU A 44 15.54 30.87 6.37
C LEU A 44 15.03 32.06 7.17
N LYS A 45 15.74 33.21 7.09
CA LYS A 45 15.30 34.45 7.77
C LYS A 45 13.94 34.93 7.27
N VAL A 46 13.69 34.87 5.97
CA VAL A 46 12.38 35.23 5.39
C VAL A 46 11.29 34.29 5.92
N ALA A 47 11.52 32.97 5.91
CA ALA A 47 10.57 32.01 6.42
C ALA A 47 10.26 32.19 7.91
N GLU A 48 11.26 32.60 8.71
CA GLU A 48 11.08 32.91 10.13
C GLU A 48 10.26 34.18 10.33
N ALA A 49 10.50 35.22 9.53
CA ALA A 49 9.70 36.45 9.55
C ALA A 49 8.23 36.18 9.15
N GLU A 50 8.00 35.37 8.11
CA GLU A 50 6.66 34.91 7.70
C GLU A 50 5.95 34.15 8.84
N TRP A 51 6.69 33.31 9.58
CA TRP A 51 6.13 32.59 10.72
C TRP A 51 5.70 33.54 11.84
N ARG A 52 6.57 34.50 12.20
CA ARG A 52 6.27 35.51 13.22
C ARG A 52 5.05 36.36 12.83
N TYR A 53 4.99 36.81 11.59
CA TYR A 53 3.82 37.52 11.07
C TYR A 53 2.54 36.68 11.19
N SER A 54 2.58 35.40 10.78
CA SER A 54 1.43 34.51 10.95
C SER A 54 1.05 34.30 12.42
N ALA A 55 2.01 34.31 13.35
CA ALA A 55 1.73 34.22 14.77
C ALA A 55 1.01 35.49 15.29
N ASP A 56 1.39 36.67 14.80
CA ASP A 56 0.74 37.94 15.15
C ASP A 56 -0.68 38.06 14.56
N GLU A 57 -0.90 37.56 13.35
CA GLU A 57 -2.25 37.40 12.80
C GLU A 57 -3.15 36.53 13.69
N ILE A 58 -2.59 35.46 14.27
CA ILE A 58 -3.32 34.58 15.18
C ILE A 58 -3.59 35.29 16.52
N ARG A 59 -2.59 35.99 17.09
CA ARG A 59 -2.75 36.77 18.33
C ARG A 59 -3.80 37.87 18.19
N SER A 60 -3.85 38.52 17.03
CA SER A 60 -4.85 39.56 16.71
C SER A 60 -6.22 39.01 16.34
N GLY A 61 -6.40 37.68 16.29
CA GLY A 61 -7.68 37.03 15.97
C GLY A 61 -8.06 37.05 14.48
N ARG A 62 -7.20 37.59 13.60
CA ARG A 62 -7.42 37.62 12.15
C ARG A 62 -7.27 36.26 11.48
N LYS A 63 -6.47 35.38 12.09
CA LYS A 63 -6.26 33.99 11.64
C LYS A 63 -6.55 33.01 12.76
N ARG A 64 -7.20 31.88 12.45
CA ARG A 64 -7.42 30.80 13.40
C ARG A 64 -6.13 30.01 13.67
N HIS A 65 -5.95 29.57 14.91
CA HIS A 65 -4.85 28.69 15.31
C HIS A 65 -5.18 27.24 14.96
N ILE A 66 -4.22 26.48 14.43
CA ILE A 66 -4.45 25.09 13.98
C ILE A 66 -4.83 24.15 15.13
N TRP A 67 -4.29 24.37 16.33
CA TRP A 67 -4.68 23.57 17.51
C TRP A 67 -6.16 23.70 17.83
N ASP A 68 -6.71 24.92 17.70
CA ASP A 68 -8.13 25.19 17.95
C ASP A 68 -8.97 24.47 16.87
N GLU A 69 -8.51 24.48 15.62
CA GLU A 69 -9.12 23.70 14.52
C GLU A 69 -9.07 22.19 14.80
N PHE A 70 -8.01 21.66 15.42
CA PHE A 70 -7.92 20.25 15.81
C PHE A 70 -8.93 19.88 16.89
N GLN A 71 -9.13 20.76 17.86
CA GLN A 71 -10.14 20.56 18.90
C GLN A 71 -11.56 20.64 18.32
N GLU A 72 -11.86 21.67 17.51
CA GLU A 72 -13.19 21.85 16.89
C GLU A 72 -13.57 20.70 15.93
N ARG A 73 -12.58 20.12 15.22
CA ARG A 73 -12.78 18.93 14.38
C ARG A 73 -12.93 17.62 15.15
N GLY A 74 -12.59 17.61 16.44
CA GLY A 74 -12.59 16.40 17.26
C GLY A 74 -11.38 15.49 17.04
N PHE A 75 -10.25 16.02 16.58
CA PHE A 75 -9.01 15.24 16.46
C PHE A 75 -8.36 14.94 17.81
N VAL A 76 -8.60 15.75 18.84
CA VAL A 76 -7.90 15.63 20.13
C VAL A 76 -8.74 14.81 21.10
N LYS A 77 -8.24 13.63 21.50
CA LYS A 77 -8.83 12.81 22.55
C LYS A 77 -8.04 12.93 23.85
N ASP A 78 -6.82 12.37 23.88
CA ASP A 78 -5.93 12.42 25.04
C ASP A 78 -4.66 13.21 24.68
N VAL A 79 -4.08 13.94 25.64
CA VAL A 79 -2.93 14.82 25.42
C VAL A 79 -1.76 14.42 26.32
N VAL A 80 -0.57 14.30 25.74
CA VAL A 80 0.70 14.18 26.46
C VAL A 80 1.38 15.54 26.49
N GLY A 81 1.44 16.14 27.67
CA GLY A 81 1.78 17.56 27.87
C GLY A 81 0.55 18.33 28.35
N SER A 82 0.53 19.67 28.18
CA SER A 82 -0.68 20.46 28.39
C SER A 82 -1.19 21.03 27.06
N PRO A 83 -2.52 21.12 26.85
CA PRO A 83 -3.10 21.76 25.67
C PRO A 83 -2.60 23.19 25.47
N GLU A 84 -2.41 23.95 26.56
CA GLU A 84 -1.93 25.33 26.54
C GLU A 84 -0.47 25.39 26.06
N MET A 85 0.37 24.45 26.52
CA MET A 85 1.77 24.36 26.10
C MET A 85 1.87 23.97 24.63
N ILE A 86 1.03 23.04 24.18
CA ILE A 86 0.95 22.65 22.77
C ILE A 86 0.59 23.86 21.92
N ARG A 87 -0.47 24.57 22.30
CA ARG A 87 -0.94 25.76 21.59
C ARG A 87 0.14 26.85 21.54
N LYS A 88 0.78 27.16 22.69
CA LYS A 88 1.87 28.14 22.79
C LYS A 88 3.07 27.75 21.92
N THR A 89 3.51 26.51 22.00
CA THR A 89 4.67 26.00 21.24
C THR A 89 4.38 26.02 19.75
N MET A 90 3.19 25.59 19.31
CA MET A 90 2.81 25.63 17.90
C MET A 90 2.66 27.04 17.35
N LEU A 91 2.35 28.03 18.20
CA LEU A 91 2.31 29.44 17.82
C LEU A 91 3.74 30.02 17.68
N GLU A 92 4.59 29.77 18.66
CA GLU A 92 5.92 30.41 18.74
C GLU A 92 7.00 29.70 17.92
N LYS A 93 6.88 28.39 17.73
CA LYS A 93 7.87 27.56 17.03
C LYS A 93 7.23 26.76 15.90
N ARG A 94 7.92 26.73 14.76
CA ARG A 94 7.60 25.82 13.65
C ARG A 94 8.13 24.42 13.96
N ILE A 95 7.36 23.68 14.75
CA ILE A 95 7.69 22.31 15.16
C ILE A 95 7.47 21.29 14.04
N GLY A 96 8.09 20.12 14.16
CA GLY A 96 7.74 18.92 13.40
C GLY A 96 6.71 18.04 14.11
N ILE A 97 5.86 17.38 13.33
CA ILE A 97 4.77 16.52 13.78
C ILE A 97 4.88 15.19 13.02
N TYR A 98 4.65 14.06 13.69
CA TYR A 98 4.66 12.77 13.01
C TYR A 98 3.59 11.79 13.48
N CYS A 99 3.23 10.87 12.58
CA CYS A 99 2.46 9.67 12.88
C CYS A 99 3.22 8.44 12.39
N GLY A 100 3.18 7.34 13.14
CA GLY A 100 3.78 6.07 12.78
C GLY A 100 2.78 5.03 12.31
N VAL A 101 3.24 4.15 11.42
CA VAL A 101 2.48 2.99 10.95
C VAL A 101 3.40 1.79 10.87
N ASP A 102 3.02 0.70 11.52
CA ASP A 102 3.67 -0.59 11.36
C ASP A 102 3.08 -1.36 10.16
N PRO A 103 3.92 -1.94 9.26
CA PRO A 103 3.47 -2.75 8.13
C PRO A 103 2.91 -4.13 8.50
N THR A 104 1.76 -4.13 9.18
CA THR A 104 1.07 -5.36 9.62
C THR A 104 0.30 -6.06 8.50
N ALA A 105 -0.02 -5.34 7.43
CA ALA A 105 -0.70 -5.82 6.24
C ALA A 105 -0.09 -5.16 5.00
N ASN A 106 -0.42 -5.66 3.80
CA ASN A 106 0.12 -5.13 2.55
C ASN A 106 -0.49 -3.78 2.12
N SER A 107 -1.55 -3.35 2.81
CA SER A 107 -2.24 -2.10 2.57
C SER A 107 -2.60 -1.42 3.89
N LEU A 108 -2.64 -0.09 3.85
CA LEU A 108 -3.36 0.73 4.81
C LEU A 108 -4.88 0.51 4.66
N HIS A 109 -5.61 0.81 5.71
CA HIS A 109 -7.07 0.88 5.70
C HIS A 109 -7.54 2.25 6.21
N ILE A 110 -8.82 2.59 5.98
CA ILE A 110 -9.37 3.92 6.31
C ILE A 110 -9.14 4.36 7.77
N GLY A 111 -9.12 3.43 8.72
CA GLY A 111 -8.80 3.76 10.12
C GLY A 111 -7.43 4.41 10.33
N HIS A 112 -6.41 4.11 9.50
CA HIS A 112 -5.10 4.75 9.59
C HIS A 112 -5.14 6.22 9.15
N LEU A 113 -6.10 6.58 8.28
CA LEU A 113 -6.21 7.93 7.74
C LEU A 113 -6.51 8.95 8.84
N VAL A 114 -7.31 8.59 9.85
CA VAL A 114 -7.68 9.47 10.97
C VAL A 114 -6.46 10.03 11.69
N ALA A 115 -5.45 9.19 11.97
CA ALA A 115 -4.23 9.61 12.64
C ALA A 115 -3.27 10.39 11.71
N MET A 116 -3.37 10.16 10.39
CA MET A 116 -2.57 10.90 9.40
C MET A 116 -3.15 12.30 9.11
N MET A 117 -4.46 12.50 9.24
CA MET A 117 -5.11 13.77 8.91
C MET A 117 -4.53 14.97 9.68
N PRO A 118 -4.29 14.92 11.01
CA PRO A 118 -3.61 16.01 11.70
C PRO A 118 -2.20 16.30 11.17
N VAL A 119 -1.47 15.28 10.70
CA VAL A 119 -0.14 15.45 10.08
C VAL A 119 -0.26 16.19 8.74
N PHE A 120 -1.27 15.86 7.92
CA PHE A 120 -1.53 16.55 6.66
C PHE A 120 -1.99 17.99 6.87
N TRP A 121 -2.91 18.23 7.81
CA TRP A 121 -3.30 19.58 8.22
C TRP A 121 -2.10 20.39 8.69
N SER A 122 -1.23 19.79 9.51
CA SER A 122 -0.01 20.44 9.98
C SER A 122 0.90 20.86 8.82
N TYR A 123 1.07 20.01 7.81
CA TYR A 123 1.81 20.36 6.59
C TYR A 123 1.18 21.56 5.87
N MET A 124 -0.14 21.56 5.70
CA MET A 124 -0.88 22.64 5.01
C MET A 124 -0.83 23.98 5.77
N HIS A 125 -0.52 23.97 7.06
CA HIS A 125 -0.29 25.18 7.85
C HIS A 125 1.20 25.51 8.03
N GLY A 126 2.09 24.75 7.38
CA GLY A 126 3.51 25.03 7.28
C GLY A 126 4.39 24.45 8.38
N TYR A 127 3.87 23.55 9.21
CA TYR A 127 4.68 22.77 10.14
C TYR A 127 5.49 21.69 9.40
N GLY A 128 6.52 21.16 10.07
CA GLY A 128 7.17 19.94 9.60
C GLY A 128 6.23 18.75 9.80
N ALA A 129 6.07 17.90 8.79
CA ALA A 129 5.09 16.82 8.84
C ALA A 129 5.65 15.51 8.30
N PHE A 130 5.66 14.47 9.12
CA PHE A 130 6.37 13.24 8.80
C PHE A 130 5.50 12.01 9.04
N THR A 131 5.63 11.02 8.17
CA THR A 131 5.05 9.69 8.37
C THR A 131 6.18 8.69 8.53
N ILE A 132 6.19 7.93 9.62
CA ILE A 132 7.18 6.88 9.83
C ILE A 132 6.59 5.51 9.51
N ILE A 133 7.34 4.72 8.74
CA ILE A 133 7.05 3.32 8.47
C ILE A 133 7.91 2.49 9.41
N GLY A 134 7.24 1.66 10.21
CA GLY A 134 7.83 0.82 11.23
C GLY A 134 8.50 -0.44 10.69
N GLY A 135 9.47 -0.31 9.79
CA GLY A 135 10.15 -1.46 9.17
C GLY A 135 10.80 -2.42 10.18
N SER A 136 11.36 -1.90 11.27
CA SER A 136 11.97 -2.67 12.35
C SER A 136 10.98 -2.99 13.46
N THR A 137 10.14 -2.03 13.86
CA THR A 137 9.12 -2.21 14.90
C THR A 137 8.09 -3.27 14.53
N ALA A 138 7.73 -3.40 13.24
CA ALA A 138 6.84 -4.45 12.77
C ALA A 138 7.42 -5.87 12.85
N LYS A 139 8.75 -6.04 12.94
CA LYS A 139 9.37 -7.35 13.19
C LYS A 139 9.11 -7.86 14.61
N ILE A 140 8.87 -6.94 15.54
CA ILE A 140 8.52 -7.24 16.94
C ILE A 140 7.00 -7.30 17.08
N GLY A 141 6.32 -6.25 16.60
CA GLY A 141 4.88 -6.09 16.71
C GLY A 141 4.46 -5.36 17.98
N ASP A 142 3.59 -4.35 17.82
CA ASP A 142 2.97 -3.64 18.94
C ASP A 142 2.01 -4.57 19.72
N PRO A 143 2.21 -4.76 21.04
CA PRO A 143 1.31 -5.54 21.90
C PRO A 143 0.00 -4.81 22.25
N THR A 144 -0.13 -3.52 21.94
CA THR A 144 -1.21 -2.68 22.45
C THR A 144 -2.59 -3.11 21.93
N GLY A 145 -3.54 -3.27 22.85
CA GLY A 145 -4.94 -3.60 22.54
C GLY A 145 -5.17 -5.03 22.03
N ARG A 146 -4.26 -5.98 22.32
CA ARG A 146 -4.37 -7.39 21.95
C ARG A 146 -4.10 -8.30 23.15
N VAL A 147 -4.85 -9.40 23.24
CA VAL A 147 -4.70 -10.42 24.28
C VAL A 147 -3.65 -11.46 23.87
N ASP A 148 -3.62 -11.81 22.57
CA ASP A 148 -2.65 -12.74 22.01
C ASP A 148 -1.46 -12.05 21.32
N GLY A 149 -0.32 -12.73 21.32
CA GLY A 149 0.86 -12.34 20.55
C GLY A 149 0.63 -12.40 19.05
N ARG A 150 1.47 -11.68 18.29
CA ARG A 150 1.39 -11.73 16.83
C ARG A 150 2.05 -13.00 16.30
N PRO A 151 1.43 -13.69 15.33
CA PRO A 151 2.14 -14.73 14.60
C PRO A 151 3.36 -14.12 13.91
N ALA A 152 4.47 -14.87 13.90
CA ALA A 152 5.69 -14.43 13.25
C ALA A 152 5.45 -14.24 11.75
N MET A 153 5.67 -13.03 11.25
CA MET A 153 5.59 -12.75 9.82
C MET A 153 6.87 -13.21 9.12
N SER A 154 6.73 -13.87 7.96
CA SER A 154 7.89 -14.18 7.12
C SER A 154 8.56 -12.90 6.60
N SER A 155 9.88 -12.93 6.43
CA SER A 155 10.64 -11.78 5.90
C SER A 155 10.09 -11.31 4.54
N ALA A 156 9.63 -12.23 3.69
CA ALA A 156 9.00 -11.91 2.41
C ALA A 156 7.70 -11.12 2.57
N THR A 157 6.83 -11.54 3.51
CA THR A 157 5.57 -10.85 3.80
C THR A 157 5.84 -9.44 4.34
N LEU A 158 6.81 -9.30 5.24
CA LEU A 158 7.19 -7.99 5.78
C LEU A 158 7.71 -7.04 4.69
N VAL A 159 8.57 -7.53 3.79
CA VAL A 159 9.10 -6.75 2.66
C VAL A 159 7.97 -6.28 1.75
N GLN A 160 7.02 -7.16 1.44
CA GLN A 160 5.87 -6.79 0.63
C GLN A 160 4.97 -5.76 1.33
N ASN A 161 4.71 -5.94 2.62
CA ASN A 161 3.91 -5.00 3.39
C ASN A 161 4.56 -3.62 3.44
N LEU A 162 5.87 -3.60 3.66
CA LEU A 162 6.66 -2.38 3.66
C LEU A 162 6.58 -1.66 2.31
N ALA A 163 6.74 -2.38 1.20
CA ALA A 163 6.67 -1.80 -0.14
C ALA A 163 5.26 -1.25 -0.46
N GLY A 164 4.21 -2.00 -0.11
CA GLY A 164 2.81 -1.57 -0.30
C GLY A 164 2.49 -0.29 0.46
N ILE A 165 2.78 -0.26 1.76
CA ILE A 165 2.55 0.94 2.58
C ILE A 165 3.40 2.12 2.12
N GLN A 166 4.67 1.91 1.76
CA GLN A 166 5.52 2.97 1.25
C GLN A 166 4.96 3.59 -0.04
N HIS A 167 4.45 2.76 -0.96
CA HIS A 167 3.80 3.24 -2.17
C HIS A 167 2.53 4.04 -1.86
N GLN A 168 1.67 3.53 -0.98
CA GLN A 168 0.43 4.19 -0.59
C GLN A 168 0.66 5.53 0.12
N LEU A 169 1.63 5.60 1.04
CA LEU A 169 1.99 6.86 1.68
C LEU A 169 2.49 7.89 0.65
N LYS A 170 3.29 7.46 -0.33
CA LYS A 170 3.74 8.34 -1.40
C LYS A 170 2.57 8.87 -2.23
N ALA A 171 1.61 8.02 -2.57
CA ALA A 171 0.39 8.40 -3.28
C ALA A 171 -0.46 9.38 -2.45
N LEU A 172 -0.76 9.06 -1.19
CA LEU A 172 -1.51 9.92 -0.26
C LEU A 172 -0.87 11.30 -0.13
N TRP A 173 0.45 11.39 0.06
CA TRP A 173 1.15 12.67 0.15
C TRP A 173 1.09 13.50 -1.14
N ALA A 174 0.98 12.86 -2.31
CA ALA A 174 0.85 13.53 -3.60
C ALA A 174 -0.60 13.98 -3.85
N HIS A 175 -1.57 13.10 -3.59
CA HIS A 175 -2.99 13.41 -3.71
C HIS A 175 -3.40 14.50 -2.73
N MET A 176 -2.89 14.47 -1.50
CA MET A 176 -3.13 15.53 -0.52
C MET A 176 -2.67 16.90 -1.03
N GLU A 177 -1.51 17.02 -1.69
CA GLU A 177 -1.07 18.31 -2.25
C GLU A 177 -2.03 18.80 -3.35
N VAL A 178 -2.54 17.90 -4.20
CA VAL A 178 -3.55 18.23 -5.23
C VAL A 178 -4.87 18.66 -4.59
N VAL A 179 -5.34 17.92 -3.59
CA VAL A 179 -6.56 18.21 -2.85
C VAL A 179 -6.44 19.55 -2.11
N ALA A 180 -5.32 19.80 -1.44
CA ALA A 180 -5.03 21.03 -0.70
C ALA A 180 -5.06 22.27 -1.61
N ALA A 181 -4.59 22.15 -2.86
CA ALA A 181 -4.64 23.23 -3.83
C ALA A 181 -6.07 23.70 -4.15
N ARG A 182 -7.07 22.81 -4.10
CA ARG A 182 -8.50 23.16 -4.27
C ARG A 182 -9.00 24.11 -3.17
N PHE A 183 -8.35 24.08 -2.01
CA PHE A 183 -8.63 24.96 -0.86
C PHE A 183 -7.62 26.11 -0.73
N GLN A 184 -6.93 26.46 -1.82
CA GLN A 184 -5.97 27.58 -1.89
C GLN A 184 -4.74 27.45 -0.97
N TYR A 185 -4.44 26.25 -0.48
CA TYR A 185 -3.17 26.01 0.20
C TYR A 185 -2.05 25.93 -0.84
N GLN A 186 -1.18 26.93 -0.82
CA GLN A 186 -0.01 26.98 -1.71
C GLN A 186 1.25 26.55 -0.97
N LYS A 187 1.99 25.64 -1.60
CA LYS A 187 3.25 25.14 -1.04
C LYS A 187 4.26 26.27 -0.91
N ASN A 188 4.76 26.46 0.30
CA ASN A 188 5.88 27.35 0.58
C ASN A 188 7.19 26.53 0.66
N TRP A 189 8.29 27.13 0.22
CA TRP A 189 9.65 26.55 0.26
C TRP A 189 10.02 25.98 1.64
N ALA A 190 9.61 26.65 2.71
CA ALA A 190 10.01 26.32 4.06
C ALA A 190 9.18 25.20 4.71
N TRP A 191 8.14 24.70 4.03
CA TRP A 191 7.35 23.56 4.48
C TRP A 191 8.11 22.27 4.26
N ARG A 192 8.07 21.37 5.24
CA ARG A 192 8.84 20.13 5.22
C ARG A 192 7.91 18.95 5.36
N LYS A 193 8.01 18.00 4.43
CA LYS A 193 7.39 16.67 4.57
C LYS A 193 8.39 15.54 4.35
N GLY A 194 8.12 14.37 4.91
CA GLY A 194 8.94 13.19 4.65
C GLY A 194 8.28 11.87 5.06
N ILE A 195 8.56 10.83 4.27
CA ILE A 195 8.27 9.44 4.61
C ILE A 195 9.59 8.83 5.08
N ILE A 196 9.60 8.29 6.29
CA ILE A 196 10.82 7.81 6.97
C ILE A 196 10.63 6.34 7.29
N ASN A 197 11.68 5.53 7.19
CA ASN A 197 11.65 4.14 7.61
C ASN A 197 12.61 3.98 8.79
N ASN A 198 12.13 3.46 9.93
CA ASN A 198 12.95 3.31 11.13
C ASN A 198 14.07 2.26 10.99
N ASN A 199 14.07 1.46 9.91
CA ASN A 199 15.23 0.67 9.50
C ASN A 199 16.51 1.51 9.36
N GLN A 200 16.39 2.82 9.08
CA GLN A 200 17.53 3.74 8.90
C GLN A 200 18.47 3.76 10.12
N TRP A 201 17.94 3.65 11.33
CA TRP A 201 18.75 3.57 12.55
C TRP A 201 18.77 2.16 13.12
N TRP A 202 17.64 1.45 13.19
CA TRP A 202 17.59 0.14 13.84
C TRP A 202 18.50 -0.93 13.22
N ASN A 203 18.85 -0.82 11.94
CA ASN A 203 19.74 -1.80 11.30
C ASN A 203 21.20 -1.71 11.76
N SER A 204 21.63 -0.56 12.29
CA SER A 204 23.03 -0.32 12.70
C SER A 204 23.17 0.16 14.15
N LEU A 205 22.05 0.46 14.82
CA LEU A 205 22.02 0.96 16.20
C LEU A 205 22.39 -0.14 17.20
N PRO A 206 23.48 0.02 17.97
CA PRO A 206 23.84 -0.97 18.99
C PRO A 206 22.80 -0.99 20.11
N MET A 207 22.30 -2.17 20.46
CA MET A 207 21.35 -2.34 21.58
C MET A 207 21.91 -1.75 22.88
N LEU A 208 23.22 -1.84 23.12
CA LEU A 208 23.87 -1.28 24.30
C LEU A 208 23.65 0.24 24.41
N GLU A 209 23.65 0.97 23.29
CA GLU A 209 23.41 2.41 23.28
C GLU A 209 21.95 2.72 23.67
N VAL A 210 21.01 1.96 23.12
CA VAL A 210 19.57 2.07 23.47
C VAL A 210 19.35 1.81 24.95
N MET A 211 19.96 0.74 25.49
CA MET A 211 19.85 0.39 26.90
C MET A 211 20.45 1.46 27.82
N LYS A 212 21.61 2.03 27.45
CA LYS A 212 22.24 3.08 28.23
C LYS A 212 21.40 4.37 28.25
N ARG A 213 20.91 4.80 27.10
CA ARG A 213 20.20 6.08 26.91
C ARG A 213 18.71 6.02 27.29
N LEU A 214 17.99 4.98 26.90
CA LEU A 214 16.55 4.82 27.17
C LEU A 214 16.25 3.75 28.23
N GLY A 215 17.03 2.67 28.31
CA GLY A 215 16.78 1.60 29.27
C GLY A 215 16.93 2.05 30.74
N THR A 216 17.95 2.83 31.05
CA THR A 216 18.23 3.34 32.41
C THR A 216 17.08 4.16 33.03
N PRO A 217 16.50 5.18 32.35
CA PRO A 217 15.42 5.98 32.92
C PRO A 217 14.06 5.25 32.94
N MET A 218 13.85 4.25 32.09
CA MET A 218 12.56 3.58 31.98
C MET A 218 12.38 2.54 33.08
N ARG A 219 11.45 2.84 33.99
CA ARG A 219 11.11 1.93 35.09
C ARG A 219 10.17 0.83 34.61
N VAL A 220 10.50 -0.40 34.96
CA VAL A 220 9.70 -1.59 34.61
C VAL A 220 8.30 -1.55 35.24
N GLY A 221 8.18 -1.10 36.49
CA GLY A 221 6.89 -1.03 37.20
C GLY A 221 5.79 -0.27 36.44
N PRO A 222 6.00 1.00 36.06
CA PRO A 222 5.06 1.74 35.22
C PRO A 222 4.75 1.09 33.87
N LEU A 223 5.70 0.39 33.24
CA LEU A 223 5.47 -0.31 31.99
C LEU A 223 4.56 -1.55 32.20
N LEU A 224 4.77 -2.30 33.27
CA LEU A 224 3.93 -3.45 33.66
C LEU A 224 2.53 -3.03 34.12
N GLY A 225 2.41 -1.84 34.72
CA GLY A 225 1.14 -1.30 35.22
C GLY A 225 0.17 -0.84 34.14
N ARG A 226 0.57 -0.85 32.86
CA ARG A 226 -0.30 -0.48 31.73
C ARG A 226 -1.40 -1.51 31.54
N ASP A 227 -2.62 -1.06 31.33
CA ASP A 227 -3.77 -1.94 31.12
C ASP A 227 -3.54 -2.95 29.98
N SER A 228 -2.92 -2.52 28.87
CA SER A 228 -2.59 -3.40 27.74
C SER A 228 -1.61 -4.51 28.10
N VAL A 229 -0.60 -4.20 28.94
CA VAL A 229 0.41 -5.16 29.38
C VAL A 229 -0.16 -6.06 30.48
N LYS A 230 -0.88 -5.47 31.44
CA LYS A 230 -1.51 -6.17 32.55
C LYS A 230 -2.53 -7.19 32.07
N THR A 231 -3.46 -6.79 31.20
CA THR A 231 -4.47 -7.69 30.61
C THR A 231 -3.79 -8.86 29.93
N ARG A 232 -2.74 -8.60 29.14
CA ARG A 232 -2.02 -9.64 28.41
C ARG A 232 -1.20 -10.58 29.29
N LEU A 233 -0.64 -10.08 30.39
CA LEU A 233 0.07 -10.90 31.38
C LEU A 233 -0.88 -11.74 32.25
N GLN A 234 -2.11 -11.27 32.48
CA GLN A 234 -3.09 -11.94 33.33
C GLN A 234 -4.00 -12.91 32.56
N GLU A 235 -4.43 -12.52 31.36
CA GLU A 235 -5.48 -13.21 30.58
C GLU A 235 -4.96 -13.87 29.30
N GLY A 236 -3.74 -13.52 28.86
CA GLY A 236 -3.14 -14.02 27.61
C GLY A 236 -2.05 -15.07 27.82
N SER A 237 -1.31 -15.37 26.75
CA SER A 237 -0.16 -16.29 26.76
C SER A 237 1.13 -15.70 27.35
N GLY A 238 1.03 -14.57 28.06
CA GLY A 238 2.16 -13.77 28.49
C GLY A 238 2.68 -12.83 27.40
N MET A 239 3.85 -12.22 27.66
CA MET A 239 4.47 -11.25 26.78
C MET A 239 5.97 -11.56 26.64
N SER A 240 6.45 -11.61 25.40
CA SER A 240 7.88 -11.79 25.15
C SER A 240 8.66 -10.52 25.52
N PHE A 241 9.95 -10.66 25.85
CA PHE A 241 10.83 -9.51 26.09
C PHE A 241 10.90 -8.56 24.88
N ALA A 242 10.83 -9.11 23.66
CA ALA A 242 10.81 -8.33 22.43
C ALA A 242 9.59 -7.40 22.40
N GLU A 243 8.38 -7.94 22.61
CA GLU A 243 7.14 -7.14 22.64
C GLU A 243 7.11 -6.15 23.80
N PHE A 244 7.62 -6.55 24.97
CA PHE A 244 7.76 -5.66 26.12
C PHE A 244 8.70 -4.48 25.83
N SER A 245 9.67 -4.66 24.93
CA SER A 245 10.61 -3.61 24.52
C SER A 245 10.07 -2.69 23.43
N TYR A 246 8.89 -2.96 22.85
CA TYR A 246 8.31 -2.15 21.77
C TYR A 246 8.19 -0.66 22.12
N PRO A 247 7.71 -0.24 23.31
CA PRO A 247 7.61 1.18 23.65
C PRO A 247 8.97 1.89 23.69
N LEU A 248 10.05 1.18 24.05
CA LEU A 248 11.41 1.73 24.00
C LEU A 248 11.82 2.00 22.55
N MET A 249 11.45 1.09 21.63
CA MET A 249 11.76 1.29 20.22
C MET A 249 11.04 2.51 19.64
N GLN A 250 9.75 2.65 19.92
CA GLN A 250 8.97 3.81 19.48
C GLN A 250 9.48 5.12 20.12
N ALA A 251 9.98 5.08 21.36
CA ALA A 251 10.62 6.22 21.99
C ALA A 251 11.94 6.62 21.30
N TRP A 252 12.76 5.65 20.88
CA TRP A 252 13.96 5.93 20.11
C TRP A 252 13.65 6.52 18.75
N ASP A 253 12.62 6.00 18.06
CA ASP A 253 12.14 6.56 16.80
C ASP A 253 11.81 8.05 16.95
N TRP A 254 11.12 8.42 18.04
CA TRP A 254 10.85 9.83 18.32
C TRP A 254 12.12 10.61 18.62
N TYR A 255 13.05 10.07 19.40
CA TYR A 255 14.31 10.75 19.70
C TYR A 255 15.13 11.08 18.43
N GLU A 256 15.22 10.15 17.49
CA GLU A 256 15.88 10.38 16.20
C GLU A 256 15.19 11.48 15.39
N LEU A 257 13.85 11.47 15.33
CA LEU A 257 13.09 12.50 14.62
C LEU A 257 13.19 13.87 15.31
N TYR A 258 13.20 13.89 16.64
CA TYR A 258 13.37 15.09 17.44
C TYR A 258 14.73 15.73 17.14
N LYS A 259 15.81 14.93 17.19
CA LYS A 259 17.19 15.38 16.91
C LYS A 259 17.39 15.81 15.46
N GLN A 260 16.99 14.98 14.50
CA GLN A 260 17.34 15.20 13.08
C GLN A 260 16.38 16.15 12.36
N ARG A 261 15.12 16.24 12.80
CA ARG A 261 14.04 16.88 12.04
C ARG A 261 13.21 17.88 12.86
N GLY A 262 13.56 18.09 14.14
CA GLY A 262 12.83 19.02 15.01
C GLY A 262 11.40 18.56 15.31
N VAL A 263 11.15 17.25 15.27
CA VAL A 263 9.83 16.68 15.52
C VAL A 263 9.54 16.69 17.02
N GLN A 264 8.75 17.66 17.46
CA GLN A 264 8.36 17.82 18.86
C GLN A 264 7.00 17.19 19.17
N MET A 265 6.22 16.80 18.17
CA MET A 265 4.87 16.27 18.36
C MET A 265 4.66 14.89 17.73
N GLN A 266 4.16 13.94 18.54
CA GLN A 266 3.67 12.66 18.05
C GLN A 266 2.14 12.61 18.06
N VAL A 267 1.56 12.08 16.97
CA VAL A 267 0.13 11.81 16.84
C VAL A 267 -0.06 10.31 16.62
N GLY A 268 -1.08 9.73 17.24
CA GLY A 268 -1.44 8.32 17.08
C GLY A 268 -2.91 8.06 17.39
N GLY A 269 -3.39 6.83 17.15
CA GLY A 269 -4.73 6.42 17.61
C GLY A 269 -4.84 6.42 19.13
N SER A 270 -6.08 6.39 19.67
CA SER A 270 -6.27 6.41 21.13
C SER A 270 -5.67 5.23 21.87
N ASP A 271 -5.44 4.12 21.17
CA ASP A 271 -4.68 2.98 21.68
C ASP A 271 -3.20 3.31 21.89
N GLN A 272 -2.63 4.29 21.19
CA GLN A 272 -1.19 4.63 21.26
C GLN A 272 -0.81 5.56 22.42
N TYR A 273 -1.76 6.00 23.26
CA TYR A 273 -1.50 6.99 24.32
C TYR A 273 -0.32 6.59 25.23
N GLY A 274 -0.30 5.33 25.70
CA GLY A 274 0.77 4.84 26.56
C GLY A 274 2.15 4.89 25.90
N ASN A 275 2.23 4.51 24.62
CA ASN A 275 3.50 4.54 23.87
C ASN A 275 3.97 5.96 23.60
N ILE A 276 3.04 6.88 23.28
CA ILE A 276 3.34 8.32 23.12
C ILE A 276 3.87 8.90 24.45
N LEU A 277 3.25 8.57 25.58
CA LEU A 277 3.71 9.03 26.89
C LEU A 277 5.13 8.52 27.21
N THR A 278 5.42 7.24 26.97
CA THR A 278 6.78 6.69 27.09
C THR A 278 7.75 7.39 26.14
N GLY A 279 7.33 7.63 24.91
CA GLY A 279 8.12 8.34 23.91
C GLY A 279 8.53 9.72 24.39
N ALA A 280 7.58 10.52 24.88
CA ALA A 280 7.86 11.87 25.38
C ALA A 280 8.83 11.84 26.58
N GLN A 281 8.64 10.91 27.54
CA GLN A 281 9.56 10.74 28.67
C GLN A 281 10.96 10.31 28.23
N GLY A 282 11.04 9.36 27.28
CA GLY A 282 12.29 8.86 26.71
C GLY A 282 13.06 9.97 26.00
N VAL A 283 12.39 10.76 25.16
CA VAL A 283 12.99 11.90 24.46
C VAL A 283 13.52 12.93 25.46
N LYS A 284 12.73 13.32 26.48
CA LYS A 284 13.19 14.26 27.52
C LYS A 284 14.46 13.78 28.19
N HIS A 285 14.51 12.50 28.55
CA HIS A 285 15.69 11.93 29.18
C HIS A 285 16.89 11.90 28.22
N CYS A 286 16.73 11.39 27.00
CA CYS A 286 17.82 11.34 26.02
C CYS A 286 18.39 12.73 25.74
N VAL A 287 17.55 13.75 25.61
CA VAL A 287 18.00 15.14 25.45
C VAL A 287 18.78 15.62 26.68
N ALA A 288 18.30 15.29 27.88
CA ALA A 288 18.95 15.70 29.13
C ALA A 288 20.29 14.99 29.38
N SER A 289 20.42 13.74 28.93
CA SER A 289 21.58 12.87 29.17
C SER A 289 22.56 12.78 28.00
N GLU A 290 22.44 13.63 26.98
CA GLU A 290 23.34 13.65 25.82
C GLU A 290 24.79 13.95 26.22
N PRO A 291 25.73 12.96 26.13
CA PRO A 291 27.10 13.15 26.57
C PRO A 291 27.93 14.01 25.61
N ASN A 292 27.56 14.08 24.32
CA ASN A 292 28.30 14.88 23.37
C ASN A 292 27.78 16.32 23.35
N GLU A 293 28.62 17.27 23.78
CA GLU A 293 28.29 18.71 23.79
C GLU A 293 27.83 19.22 22.42
N ALA A 294 28.42 18.68 21.33
CA ALA A 294 28.06 19.07 19.97
C ALA A 294 26.65 18.59 19.55
N ASP A 295 26.10 17.60 20.24
CA ASP A 295 24.77 17.03 19.98
C ASP A 295 23.70 17.50 20.98
N GLN A 296 24.07 18.35 21.95
CA GLN A 296 23.12 18.84 22.94
C GLN A 296 22.01 19.67 22.29
N LEU A 297 20.77 19.27 22.54
CA LEU A 297 19.58 19.96 22.05
C LEU A 297 19.07 20.97 23.08
N PRO A 298 18.34 22.02 22.65
CA PRO A 298 17.71 22.99 23.55
C PRO A 298 16.77 22.33 24.59
N ARG A 299 16.72 22.91 25.80
CA ARG A 299 16.00 22.38 26.97
C ARG A 299 15.05 23.41 27.61
N GLY A 300 14.50 24.32 26.82
CA GLY A 300 13.55 25.32 27.28
C GLY A 300 12.13 24.77 27.49
N GLU A 301 11.25 25.66 27.98
CA GLU A 301 9.82 25.41 28.14
C GLU A 301 9.17 24.95 26.82
N LEU A 302 9.56 25.56 25.69
CA LEU A 302 9.03 25.28 24.34
C LEU A 302 9.75 24.13 23.62
N ASP A 303 10.70 23.48 24.28
CA ASP A 303 11.48 22.35 23.73
C ASP A 303 10.94 21.00 24.25
N GLN A 304 9.82 21.00 24.98
CA GLN A 304 9.25 19.76 25.50
C GLN A 304 8.67 18.92 24.34
N PRO A 305 8.95 17.59 24.29
CA PRO A 305 8.19 16.68 23.45
C PRO A 305 6.76 16.56 23.98
N MET A 306 5.80 16.60 23.06
CA MET A 306 4.36 16.59 23.34
C MET A 306 3.65 15.65 22.38
N GLY A 307 2.43 15.26 22.67
CA GLY A 307 1.68 14.44 21.72
C GLY A 307 0.19 14.46 22.03
N PHE A 308 -0.58 13.91 21.12
CA PHE A 308 -2.00 13.69 21.36
C PHE A 308 -2.49 12.47 20.59
N THR A 309 -3.60 11.91 21.06
CA THR A 309 -4.27 10.83 20.38
C THR A 309 -5.50 11.31 19.63
N VAL A 310 -5.78 10.65 18.50
CA VAL A 310 -7.04 10.79 17.77
C VAL A 310 -8.06 9.77 18.25
N PRO A 311 -9.37 10.08 18.22
CA PRO A 311 -10.39 9.12 18.60
C PRO A 311 -10.36 7.90 17.67
N LEU A 312 -10.62 6.72 18.24
CA LEU A 312 -10.96 5.55 17.44
C LEU A 312 -12.35 5.80 16.84
N LEU A 313 -12.42 5.89 15.51
CA LEU A 313 -13.69 5.91 14.82
C LEU A 313 -14.42 4.59 15.14
N THR A 314 -15.66 4.72 15.62
CA THR A 314 -16.59 3.62 15.82
C THR A 314 -17.85 3.93 15.03
N ASP A 315 -18.53 2.88 14.54
CA ASP A 315 -19.87 3.05 14.00
C ASP A 315 -20.90 3.21 15.14
N SER A 316 -22.12 3.56 14.77
CA SER A 316 -23.29 3.67 15.66
C SER A 316 -23.60 2.40 16.47
N ALA A 317 -23.05 1.25 16.08
CA ALA A 317 -23.13 -0.01 16.82
C ALA A 317 -21.92 -0.25 17.75
N GLY A 318 -21.00 0.72 17.86
CA GLY A 318 -19.78 0.65 18.67
C GLY A 318 -18.64 -0.16 18.04
N LYS A 319 -18.78 -0.64 16.80
CA LYS A 319 -17.74 -1.42 16.10
C LYS A 319 -16.69 -0.50 15.50
N LYS A 320 -15.42 -0.91 15.54
CA LYS A 320 -14.31 -0.14 14.95
C LYS A 320 -14.57 0.16 13.46
N PHE A 321 -14.49 1.43 13.11
CA PHE A 321 -14.69 1.95 11.76
C PHE A 321 -13.69 1.37 10.77
N GLY A 322 -14.17 1.10 9.55
CA GLY A 322 -13.38 0.43 8.53
C GLY A 322 -13.28 -1.09 8.71
N LYS A 323 -14.08 -1.74 9.58
CA LYS A 323 -14.28 -3.20 9.62
C LYS A 323 -15.74 -3.57 9.27
N SER A 324 -16.13 -3.50 8.00
CA SER A 324 -17.46 -3.95 7.55
C SER A 324 -17.56 -5.48 7.63
N GLU A 325 -18.54 -6.04 8.35
CA GLU A 325 -18.87 -7.49 8.36
C GLU A 325 -17.67 -8.49 8.32
N GLY A 326 -16.53 -8.14 8.93
CA GLY A 326 -15.33 -8.98 8.96
C GLY A 326 -14.19 -8.57 8.02
N ASN A 327 -14.42 -7.69 7.05
CA ASN A 327 -13.42 -7.18 6.12
C ASN A 327 -13.03 -5.71 6.39
N ALA A 328 -11.73 -5.43 6.31
CA ALA A 328 -11.22 -4.07 6.41
C ALA A 328 -11.47 -3.28 5.11
N ILE A 329 -11.77 -1.98 5.22
CA ILE A 329 -11.85 -1.09 4.05
C ILE A 329 -10.45 -0.59 3.71
N TRP A 330 -9.83 -1.27 2.76
CA TRP A 330 -8.45 -1.02 2.34
C TRP A 330 -8.35 0.21 1.46
N LEU A 331 -7.18 0.87 1.49
CA LEU A 331 -6.85 1.98 0.60
C LEU A 331 -6.33 1.49 -0.76
N ASP A 332 -5.95 0.21 -0.85
CA ASP A 332 -5.50 -0.43 -2.08
C ASP A 332 -6.71 -0.71 -3.00
N PRO A 333 -6.74 -0.13 -4.22
CA PRO A 333 -7.84 -0.33 -5.17
C PRO A 333 -8.04 -1.79 -5.61
N PHE A 334 -7.03 -2.67 -5.44
CA PHE A 334 -7.14 -4.10 -5.74
C PHE A 334 -7.77 -4.91 -4.61
N GLN A 335 -7.79 -4.38 -3.38
CA GLN A 335 -8.41 -5.03 -2.22
C GLN A 335 -9.78 -4.45 -1.89
N THR A 336 -9.99 -3.16 -2.17
CA THR A 336 -11.30 -2.51 -2.13
C THR A 336 -11.40 -1.63 -3.36
N SER A 337 -12.29 -2.00 -4.29
CA SER A 337 -12.43 -1.25 -5.53
C SER A 337 -12.78 0.22 -5.24
N PRO A 338 -12.37 1.20 -6.08
CA PRO A 338 -12.77 2.59 -5.87
C PRO A 338 -14.28 2.77 -5.75
N PHE A 339 -15.06 1.97 -6.48
CA PHE A 339 -16.53 1.97 -6.42
C PHE A 339 -17.05 1.49 -5.05
N ASP A 340 -16.52 0.39 -4.53
CA ASP A 340 -16.92 -0.15 -3.22
C ASP A 340 -16.47 0.77 -2.08
N PHE A 341 -15.27 1.35 -2.19
CA PHE A 341 -14.75 2.31 -1.25
C PHE A 341 -15.65 3.56 -1.18
N TYR A 342 -16.01 4.11 -2.35
CA TYR A 342 -16.94 5.24 -2.43
C TYR A 342 -18.32 4.86 -1.87
N GLY A 343 -18.86 3.68 -2.26
CA GLY A 343 -20.13 3.19 -1.76
C GLY A 343 -20.15 2.97 -0.25
N TYR A 344 -19.05 2.50 0.36
CA TYR A 344 -18.91 2.33 1.81
C TYR A 344 -19.09 3.66 2.55
N LEU A 345 -18.54 4.74 2.00
CA LEU A 345 -18.65 6.10 2.54
C LEU A 345 -20.04 6.70 2.30
N VAL A 346 -20.63 6.45 1.12
CA VAL A 346 -22.01 6.89 0.84
C VAL A 346 -23.00 6.24 1.82
N ARG A 347 -22.77 4.98 2.21
CA ARG A 347 -23.64 4.23 3.13
C ARG A 347 -23.55 4.66 4.61
N ARG A 348 -22.63 5.57 4.98
CA ARG A 348 -22.51 6.05 6.37
C ARG A 348 -23.80 6.70 6.86
N SER A 349 -24.09 6.50 8.14
CA SER A 349 -25.33 7.02 8.76
C SER A 349 -25.32 8.55 8.84
N ASP A 350 -26.50 9.14 8.96
CA ASP A 350 -26.63 10.59 9.15
C ASP A 350 -26.01 11.07 10.46
N ALA A 351 -26.02 10.21 11.50
CA ALA A 351 -25.40 10.51 12.79
C ALA A 351 -23.86 10.57 12.73
N GLU A 352 -23.24 9.87 11.78
CA GLU A 352 -21.78 9.77 11.66
C GLU A 352 -21.19 10.78 10.67
N VAL A 353 -21.94 11.15 9.62
CA VAL A 353 -21.39 11.83 8.44
C VAL A 353 -20.72 13.16 8.76
N GLU A 354 -21.28 13.95 9.68
CA GLU A 354 -20.70 15.24 10.08
C GLU A 354 -19.33 15.05 10.75
N GLN A 355 -19.23 14.10 11.68
CA GLN A 355 -17.97 13.78 12.35
C GLN A 355 -16.93 13.28 11.35
N LEU A 356 -17.33 12.43 10.40
CA LEU A 356 -16.44 11.92 9.36
C LEU A 356 -15.98 13.02 8.41
N LEU A 357 -16.85 13.97 8.04
CA LEU A 357 -16.46 15.14 7.25
C LEU A 357 -15.41 15.97 7.99
N LYS A 358 -15.56 16.19 9.30
CA LYS A 358 -14.59 16.94 10.12
C LYS A 358 -13.24 16.24 10.21
N LEU A 359 -13.23 14.92 10.37
CA LEU A 359 -12.02 14.12 10.61
C LEU A 359 -11.28 13.69 9.35
N LEU A 360 -11.97 13.40 8.24
CA LEU A 360 -11.39 12.75 7.06
C LEU A 360 -11.26 13.67 5.84
N THR A 361 -11.68 14.94 5.93
CA THR A 361 -11.62 15.87 4.79
C THR A 361 -10.91 17.18 5.15
N PHE A 362 -10.55 17.93 4.12
CA PHE A 362 -10.02 19.30 4.24
C PHE A 362 -11.11 20.38 4.12
N GLN A 363 -12.39 19.99 4.13
CA GLN A 363 -13.50 20.93 4.01
C GLN A 363 -13.52 21.91 5.20
N PRO A 364 -13.66 23.23 4.97
CA PRO A 364 -13.80 24.21 6.04
C PRO A 364 -15.01 23.90 6.92
N LEU A 365 -14.90 24.12 8.24
CA LEU A 365 -15.99 23.84 9.19
C LEU A 365 -17.31 24.55 8.82
N LYS A 366 -17.23 25.79 8.30
CA LYS A 366 -18.40 26.53 7.79
C LYS A 366 -19.04 25.85 6.57
N SER A 367 -18.23 25.29 5.66
CA SER A 367 -18.73 24.56 4.49
C SER A 367 -19.38 23.24 4.91
N ILE A 368 -18.83 22.56 5.91
CA ILE A 368 -19.43 21.35 6.50
C ILE A 368 -20.80 21.71 7.10
N ALA A 369 -20.90 22.76 7.92
CA ALA A 369 -22.16 23.21 8.50
C ALA A 369 -23.23 23.49 7.43
N LYS A 370 -22.89 24.23 6.37
CA LYS A 370 -23.79 24.50 5.24
C LYS A 370 -24.22 23.22 4.52
N THR A 371 -23.30 22.25 4.36
CA THR A 371 -23.61 20.96 3.74
C THR A 371 -24.57 20.16 4.62
N MET A 372 -24.38 20.20 5.94
CA MET A 372 -25.27 19.54 6.89
C MET A 372 -26.66 20.19 6.92
N GLU A 373 -26.78 21.52 6.80
CA GLU A 373 -28.08 22.20 6.63
C GLU A 373 -28.81 21.70 5.38
N GLN A 374 -28.12 21.61 4.25
CA GLN A 374 -28.68 21.07 3.00
C GLN A 374 -29.07 19.60 3.14
N HIS A 375 -28.24 18.80 3.80
CA HIS A 375 -28.50 17.39 4.05
C HIS A 375 -29.71 17.21 4.96
N ASN A 376 -29.83 17.99 6.04
CA ASN A 376 -30.94 17.90 6.99
C ASN A 376 -32.26 18.36 6.37
N ALA A 377 -32.22 19.27 5.38
CA ALA A 377 -33.40 19.68 4.62
C ALA A 377 -33.95 18.54 3.73
N ASP A 378 -33.08 17.67 3.21
CA ASP A 378 -33.49 16.49 2.41
C ASP A 378 -32.47 15.34 2.54
N PRO A 379 -32.56 14.54 3.64
CA PRO A 379 -31.59 13.49 3.93
C PRO A 379 -31.55 12.40 2.86
N ARG A 380 -32.63 12.23 2.09
CA ARG A 380 -32.74 11.22 1.02
C ARG A 380 -31.73 11.46 -0.10
N LYS A 381 -31.32 12.72 -0.32
CA LYS A 381 -30.30 13.08 -1.33
C LYS A 381 -28.87 12.69 -0.93
N ARG A 382 -28.63 12.39 0.36
CA ARG A 382 -27.32 12.00 0.90
C ARG A 382 -26.18 12.93 0.50
N VAL A 383 -26.44 14.25 0.49
CA VAL A 383 -25.50 15.27 0.00
C VAL A 383 -24.20 15.24 0.81
N ALA A 384 -24.31 15.13 2.13
CA ALA A 384 -23.15 15.06 3.03
C ALA A 384 -22.33 13.79 2.79
N GLN A 385 -22.97 12.63 2.60
CA GLN A 385 -22.26 11.38 2.38
C GLN A 385 -21.58 11.33 1.00
N HIS A 386 -22.19 11.92 -0.02
CA HIS A 386 -21.55 12.04 -1.33
C HIS A 386 -20.36 13.00 -1.32
N LEU A 387 -20.44 14.10 -0.54
CA LEU A 387 -19.28 14.96 -0.32
C LEU A 387 -18.16 14.20 0.39
N LEU A 388 -18.48 13.50 1.48
CA LEU A 388 -17.52 12.67 2.23
C LEU A 388 -16.85 11.64 1.30
N ALA A 389 -17.66 10.89 0.55
CA ALA A 389 -17.17 9.85 -0.35
C ALA A 389 -16.22 10.43 -1.40
N TYR A 390 -16.59 11.54 -2.03
CA TYR A 390 -15.75 12.21 -3.01
C TYR A 390 -14.42 12.70 -2.43
N GLU A 391 -14.46 13.42 -1.31
CA GLU A 391 -13.26 14.03 -0.71
C GLU A 391 -12.26 12.97 -0.25
N VAL A 392 -12.74 11.91 0.40
CA VAL A 392 -11.87 10.83 0.88
C VAL A 392 -11.37 9.98 -0.28
N SER A 393 -12.21 9.68 -1.28
CA SER A 393 -11.76 8.98 -2.50
C SER A 393 -10.73 9.80 -3.28
N ALA A 394 -10.87 11.13 -3.35
CA ALA A 394 -9.91 12.01 -4.02
C ALA A 394 -8.57 12.02 -3.30
N LEU A 395 -8.58 11.97 -1.96
CA LEU A 395 -7.37 11.84 -1.16
C LEU A 395 -6.69 10.48 -1.34
N VAL A 396 -7.47 9.39 -1.36
CA VAL A 396 -6.94 8.01 -1.41
C VAL A 396 -6.54 7.60 -2.82
N HIS A 397 -7.46 7.70 -3.78
CA HIS A 397 -7.28 7.20 -5.16
C HIS A 397 -6.97 8.30 -6.18
N GLY A 398 -7.03 9.58 -5.78
CA GLY A 398 -6.80 10.71 -6.66
C GLY A 398 -8.09 11.29 -7.25
N ASP A 399 -8.05 12.58 -7.58
CA ASP A 399 -9.23 13.38 -7.95
C ASP A 399 -9.96 12.83 -9.18
N LYS A 400 -9.21 12.41 -10.22
CA LYS A 400 -9.79 11.85 -11.44
C LYS A 400 -10.61 10.57 -11.17
N ILE A 401 -10.05 9.64 -10.42
CA ILE A 401 -10.73 8.38 -10.08
C ILE A 401 -11.97 8.68 -9.23
N ALA A 402 -11.86 9.58 -8.25
CA ALA A 402 -12.99 9.97 -7.42
C ALA A 402 -14.14 10.60 -8.22
N GLN A 403 -13.85 11.44 -9.22
CA GLN A 403 -14.85 12.03 -10.12
C GLN A 403 -15.54 10.96 -10.96
N GLU A 404 -14.77 10.08 -11.62
CA GLU A 404 -15.31 8.99 -12.42
C GLU A 404 -16.19 8.06 -11.59
N THR A 405 -15.74 7.69 -10.38
CA THR A 405 -16.52 6.86 -9.45
C THR A 405 -17.79 7.56 -8.98
N GLN A 406 -17.74 8.85 -8.66
CA GLN A 406 -18.93 9.62 -8.28
C GLN A 406 -19.97 9.63 -9.40
N ILE A 407 -19.57 9.85 -10.65
CA ILE A 407 -20.46 9.85 -11.81
C ILE A 407 -21.10 8.46 -11.97
N ARG A 408 -20.30 7.39 -11.91
CA ARG A 408 -20.81 6.01 -11.98
C ARG A 408 -21.81 5.72 -10.85
N HIS A 409 -21.49 6.10 -9.61
CA HIS A 409 -22.38 5.88 -8.48
C HIS A 409 -23.70 6.66 -8.61
N ARG A 410 -23.66 7.89 -9.14
CA ARG A 410 -24.89 8.66 -9.44
C ARG A 410 -25.69 8.06 -10.58
N ALA A 411 -25.04 7.52 -11.61
CA ALA A 411 -25.74 6.86 -12.72
C ALA A 411 -26.45 5.58 -12.29
N VAL A 412 -25.84 4.79 -11.39
CA VAL A 412 -26.43 3.53 -10.92
C VAL A 412 -27.55 3.75 -9.90
N TYR A 413 -27.40 4.74 -9.00
CA TYR A 413 -28.29 4.92 -7.84
C TYR A 413 -29.10 6.24 -7.85
N GLY A 414 -28.92 7.11 -8.84
CA GLY A 414 -29.67 8.36 -8.97
C GLY A 414 -31.13 8.14 -9.41
N GLN A 415 -32.05 8.93 -8.86
CA GLN A 415 -33.49 8.81 -9.11
C GLN A 415 -33.96 9.36 -10.46
N ASP A 416 -33.09 9.98 -11.27
CA ASP A 416 -33.43 10.39 -12.64
C ASP A 416 -33.27 9.24 -13.63
N ARG A 417 -34.33 8.44 -13.77
CA ARG A 417 -34.58 7.63 -14.98
C ARG A 417 -35.17 8.49 -16.11
N GLY A 418 -34.63 9.69 -16.30
CA GLY A 418 -35.11 10.68 -17.26
C GLY A 418 -34.06 11.01 -18.32
N SER A 419 -34.15 10.33 -19.46
CA SER A 419 -33.63 10.74 -20.78
C SER A 419 -32.32 11.54 -20.81
N ALA A 420 -31.18 10.85 -20.69
CA ALA A 420 -29.98 11.23 -21.41
C ALA A 420 -29.24 9.94 -21.80
N ASN A 421 -29.36 9.54 -23.06
CA ASN A 421 -28.48 8.58 -23.71
C ASN A 421 -27.07 9.18 -23.73
N ILE A 422 -26.37 9.10 -22.61
CA ILE A 422 -24.91 9.07 -22.61
C ILE A 422 -24.56 7.64 -23.03
N PRO A 423 -23.76 7.43 -24.09
CA PRO A 423 -23.32 6.09 -24.43
C PRO A 423 -22.48 5.58 -23.26
N ILE A 424 -23.12 4.78 -22.39
CA ILE A 424 -22.45 3.94 -21.42
C ILE A 424 -21.78 2.88 -22.29
N THR A 425 -20.54 3.14 -22.70
CA THR A 425 -19.66 2.06 -23.09
C THR A 425 -19.48 1.20 -21.85
N PHE A 426 -20.21 0.09 -21.82
CA PHE A 426 -19.84 -1.08 -21.03
C PHE A 426 -18.48 -1.55 -21.58
N ALA A 427 -17.41 -0.87 -21.18
CA ALA A 427 -16.11 -1.51 -21.15
C ALA A 427 -16.27 -2.61 -20.11
N HIS A 428 -16.45 -3.84 -20.58
CA HIS A 428 -16.27 -5.05 -19.81
C HIS A 428 -15.02 -4.90 -18.94
N GLU A 429 -15.22 -4.64 -17.65
CA GLU A 429 -14.33 -5.23 -16.65
C GLU A 429 -14.61 -6.73 -16.71
N PRO A 430 -13.60 -7.60 -16.94
CA PRO A 430 -13.78 -9.02 -16.74
C PRO A 430 -13.95 -9.26 -15.24
N GLY A 431 -15.20 -9.49 -14.84
CA GLY A 431 -15.64 -10.38 -13.77
C GLY A 431 -15.06 -10.17 -12.37
N ALA A 432 -15.84 -9.54 -11.50
CA ALA A 432 -15.77 -9.74 -10.05
C ALA A 432 -16.89 -10.70 -9.60
N SER A 433 -16.51 -11.93 -9.25
CA SER A 433 -17.15 -12.88 -8.29
C SER A 433 -16.51 -14.26 -8.57
N ASP A 434 -15.93 -15.03 -7.66
CA ASP A 434 -16.31 -15.30 -6.28
C ASP A 434 -15.14 -15.95 -5.51
N HIS A 435 -15.13 -15.73 -4.20
CA HIS A 435 -14.48 -16.51 -3.13
C HIS A 435 -12.96 -16.81 -3.15
N MET A 436 -12.28 -16.25 -2.14
CA MET A 436 -11.58 -16.98 -1.07
C MET A 436 -10.24 -16.36 -0.67
N HIS A 437 -10.07 -16.32 0.64
CA HIS A 437 -9.03 -15.70 1.44
C HIS A 437 -7.58 -16.13 1.14
N SER A 438 -6.67 -15.31 1.69
CA SER A 438 -5.34 -15.64 2.21
C SER A 438 -4.35 -16.38 1.30
N THR A 439 -3.38 -15.62 0.80
CA THR A 439 -2.01 -15.60 1.33
C THR A 439 -1.37 -16.81 2.04
N VAL A 440 -0.03 -16.83 2.11
CA VAL A 440 0.71 -17.26 3.31
C VAL A 440 1.90 -16.29 3.56
N ASP A 441 1.77 -15.01 3.93
CA ASP A 441 0.59 -14.25 4.35
C ASP A 441 0.47 -12.85 3.64
N ASN A 442 0.94 -12.77 2.37
CA ASN A 442 1.41 -11.59 1.62
C ASN A 442 1.68 -11.82 0.13
N ARG A 443 2.42 -12.88 -0.27
CA ARG A 443 3.15 -13.04 -1.57
C ARG A 443 2.54 -12.29 -2.79
N PRO A 444 3.33 -11.66 -3.70
CA PRO A 444 2.79 -11.15 -4.97
C PRO A 444 2.17 -12.34 -5.69
N LYS A 445 0.83 -12.47 -5.64
CA LYS A 445 0.15 -13.57 -6.33
C LYS A 445 0.52 -13.44 -7.79
N ALA A 446 0.82 -14.57 -8.41
CA ALA A 446 0.77 -14.60 -9.84
C ALA A 446 -0.63 -14.15 -10.27
N ASP A 447 -0.67 -13.13 -11.11
CA ASP A 447 -1.87 -12.68 -11.79
C ASP A 447 -2.54 -13.82 -12.56
N ILE A 448 -1.77 -14.87 -12.89
CA ILE A 448 -2.25 -16.07 -13.55
C ILE A 448 -1.40 -17.30 -13.19
N GLN A 449 -2.05 -18.44 -12.97
CA GLN A 449 -1.39 -19.74 -12.85
C GLN A 449 -1.41 -20.44 -14.20
N LEU A 450 -0.26 -20.99 -14.62
CA LEU A 450 -0.16 -21.78 -15.84
C LEU A 450 0.47 -23.15 -15.51
N PRO A 451 0.07 -24.22 -16.22
CA PRO A 451 0.70 -25.52 -16.03
C PRO A 451 2.14 -25.53 -16.59
N PHE A 452 3.02 -26.37 -16.05
CA PHE A 452 4.43 -26.43 -16.44
C PHE A 452 4.62 -26.75 -17.93
N HIS A 453 3.75 -27.53 -18.58
CA HIS A 453 3.87 -27.78 -20.02
C HIS A 453 3.76 -26.51 -20.89
N VAL A 454 3.18 -25.42 -20.37
CA VAL A 454 3.12 -24.13 -21.10
C VAL A 454 4.49 -23.45 -21.15
N LEU A 455 5.38 -23.75 -20.20
CA LEU A 455 6.76 -23.24 -20.17
C LEU A 455 7.61 -23.80 -21.32
N GLU A 456 7.26 -24.99 -21.83
CA GLU A 456 7.94 -25.63 -22.97
C GLU A 456 7.56 -24.99 -24.32
N GLN A 457 6.55 -24.12 -24.33
CA GLN A 457 6.07 -23.45 -25.53
C GLN A 457 6.84 -22.15 -25.81
N SER A 458 6.59 -21.55 -26.98
CA SER A 458 7.20 -20.27 -27.34
C SER A 458 6.75 -19.14 -26.40
N LEU A 459 7.64 -18.18 -26.15
CA LEU A 459 7.34 -17.02 -25.30
C LEU A 459 6.09 -16.26 -25.75
N ALA A 460 5.82 -16.20 -27.06
CA ALA A 460 4.60 -15.59 -27.58
C ALA A 460 3.32 -16.32 -27.14
N ARG A 461 3.35 -17.65 -27.01
CA ARG A 461 2.25 -18.43 -26.44
C ARG A 461 2.11 -18.22 -24.95
N ILE A 462 3.20 -18.10 -24.20
CA ILE A 462 3.17 -17.77 -22.77
C ILE A 462 2.57 -16.38 -22.52
N VAL A 463 2.91 -15.40 -23.37
CA VAL A 463 2.34 -14.03 -23.33
C VAL A 463 0.84 -14.02 -23.68
N TYR A 464 0.42 -14.88 -24.61
CA TYR A 464 -1.00 -15.05 -24.92
C TYR A 464 -1.75 -15.77 -23.80
N ALA A 465 -1.20 -16.89 -23.31
CA ALA A 465 -1.75 -17.66 -22.21
C ALA A 465 -1.87 -16.83 -20.91
N SER A 466 -0.95 -15.88 -20.69
CA SER A 466 -1.00 -14.94 -19.57
C SER A 466 -1.96 -13.76 -19.73
N GLY A 467 -2.69 -13.68 -20.85
CA GLY A 467 -3.66 -12.61 -21.12
C GLY A 467 -3.02 -11.24 -21.37
N LEU A 468 -1.71 -11.16 -21.61
CA LEU A 468 -1.02 -9.90 -21.93
C LEU A 468 -1.27 -9.44 -23.38
N SER A 469 -1.71 -10.34 -24.26
CA SER A 469 -1.98 -10.04 -25.66
C SER A 469 -3.24 -10.75 -26.15
N ALA A 470 -3.94 -10.15 -27.11
CA ALA A 470 -5.22 -10.65 -27.61
C ALA A 470 -5.09 -11.86 -28.56
N SER A 471 -3.89 -12.12 -29.09
CA SER A 471 -3.60 -13.31 -29.90
C SER A 471 -2.10 -13.65 -29.87
N VAL A 472 -1.75 -14.87 -30.28
CA VAL A 472 -0.34 -15.29 -30.44
C VAL A 472 0.38 -14.42 -31.49
N ALA A 473 -0.30 -14.03 -32.56
CA ALA A 473 0.25 -13.12 -33.57
C ALA A 473 0.50 -11.71 -33.00
N ASP A 474 -0.38 -11.21 -32.12
CA ASP A 474 -0.20 -9.94 -31.43
C ASP A 474 0.98 -9.97 -30.45
N ALA A 475 1.13 -11.09 -29.72
CA ALA A 475 2.28 -11.32 -28.86
C ALA A 475 3.59 -11.32 -29.67
N HIS A 476 3.64 -12.02 -30.82
CA HIS A 476 4.80 -12.01 -31.71
C HIS A 476 5.16 -10.61 -32.21
N ARG A 477 4.16 -9.81 -32.63
CA ARG A 477 4.39 -8.43 -33.06
C ARG A 477 4.94 -7.57 -31.92
N THR A 478 4.39 -7.70 -30.72
CA THR A 478 4.82 -6.96 -29.52
C THR A 478 6.27 -7.29 -29.13
N ILE A 479 6.64 -8.58 -29.19
CA ILE A 479 8.02 -9.03 -28.90
C ILE A 479 8.98 -8.51 -29.98
N LYS A 480 8.61 -8.60 -31.26
CA LYS A 480 9.45 -8.07 -32.37
C LYS A 480 9.66 -6.56 -32.26
N ALA A 481 8.66 -5.82 -31.77
CA ALA A 481 8.73 -4.39 -31.52
C ALA A 481 9.45 -4.00 -30.22
N ARG A 482 10.06 -4.96 -29.48
CA ARG A 482 10.71 -4.75 -28.17
C ARG A 482 9.78 -4.12 -27.11
N GLY A 483 8.48 -4.38 -27.21
CA GLY A 483 7.46 -3.86 -26.28
C GLY A 483 7.21 -4.75 -25.04
N LEU A 484 7.87 -5.90 -24.94
CA LEU A 484 7.78 -6.84 -23.83
C LEU A 484 9.09 -6.82 -23.02
N TYR A 485 8.95 -6.78 -21.70
CA TYR A 485 10.06 -6.81 -20.75
C TYR A 485 9.91 -8.01 -19.81
N ILE A 486 11.04 -8.63 -19.45
CA ILE A 486 11.11 -9.69 -18.44
C ILE A 486 11.84 -9.14 -17.21
N GLY A 487 11.32 -9.44 -16.02
CA GLY A 487 11.98 -9.10 -14.75
C GLY A 487 13.06 -10.12 -14.41
N GLY A 488 14.32 -9.69 -14.28
CA GLY A 488 15.46 -10.54 -13.93
C GLY A 488 16.78 -9.76 -13.84
N SER A 489 17.83 -10.37 -13.32
CA SER A 489 19.16 -9.72 -13.25
C SER A 489 19.83 -9.68 -14.63
N PRO A 490 20.42 -8.56 -15.08
CA PRO A 490 21.16 -8.51 -16.33
C PRO A 490 22.47 -9.33 -16.23
N GLY A 491 22.68 -10.26 -17.15
CA GLY A 491 24.02 -10.84 -17.41
C GLY A 491 24.29 -12.27 -16.95
N GLN A 492 23.29 -13.06 -16.53
CA GLN A 492 23.54 -14.48 -16.25
C GLN A 492 23.75 -15.28 -17.54
N LYS A 493 24.95 -15.84 -17.70
CA LYS A 493 25.18 -16.92 -18.66
C LYS A 493 24.37 -18.15 -18.23
N PRO A 494 23.97 -19.03 -19.17
CA PRO A 494 23.05 -20.16 -18.95
C PRO A 494 23.33 -21.14 -17.79
N HIS A 495 24.52 -21.10 -17.19
CA HIS A 495 25.06 -22.12 -16.29
C HIS A 495 25.30 -21.67 -14.83
N GLU A 496 24.94 -20.44 -14.44
CA GLU A 496 25.13 -19.95 -13.06
C GLU A 496 23.82 -19.45 -12.44
N ASN A 497 23.09 -20.34 -11.77
CA ASN A 497 21.90 -20.00 -10.99
C ASN A 497 22.30 -19.59 -9.56
N LYS A 498 22.71 -18.32 -9.36
CA LYS A 498 22.84 -17.72 -8.02
C LYS A 498 21.52 -17.03 -7.66
N GLY A 499 20.95 -17.43 -6.52
CA GLY A 499 19.72 -16.85 -5.96
C GLY A 499 19.80 -15.32 -5.83
N MET A 500 18.65 -14.67 -6.01
CA MET A 500 18.55 -13.23 -6.22
C MET A 500 18.69 -12.43 -4.91
N LEU A 501 19.43 -11.33 -4.95
CA LEU A 501 19.36 -10.24 -3.98
C LEU A 501 18.33 -9.20 -4.45
N VAL A 502 17.41 -8.83 -3.56
CA VAL A 502 16.18 -8.04 -3.87
C VAL A 502 16.46 -6.60 -4.34
N GLU A 503 17.67 -6.08 -4.13
CA GLU A 503 18.03 -4.69 -4.47
C GLU A 503 18.30 -4.45 -5.98
N GLN A 504 18.18 -5.47 -6.84
CA GLN A 504 18.57 -5.41 -8.25
C GLN A 504 17.51 -5.92 -9.25
N LEU A 505 16.22 -5.70 -9.00
CA LEU A 505 15.18 -6.05 -9.98
C LEU A 505 15.23 -5.09 -11.19
N MET A 506 15.69 -5.58 -12.34
CA MET A 506 15.71 -4.84 -13.61
C MET A 506 14.79 -5.48 -14.65
N TYR A 507 14.14 -4.65 -15.46
CA TYR A 507 13.29 -5.09 -16.57
C TYR A 507 14.08 -5.02 -17.88
N THR A 508 14.36 -6.18 -18.48
CA THR A 508 15.12 -6.26 -19.74
C THR A 508 14.15 -6.47 -20.90
N PRO A 509 14.26 -5.70 -22.01
CA PRO A 509 13.43 -5.95 -23.19
C PRO A 509 13.78 -7.31 -23.81
N VAL A 510 12.76 -8.09 -24.16
CA VAL A 510 12.93 -9.45 -24.66
C VAL A 510 12.88 -9.48 -26.19
N THR A 511 13.73 -10.31 -26.80
CA THR A 511 13.64 -10.73 -28.20
C THR A 511 13.14 -12.16 -28.30
N LEU A 512 12.67 -12.59 -29.48
CA LEU A 512 12.35 -14.00 -29.70
C LEU A 512 13.61 -14.84 -29.47
N TRP A 513 13.52 -15.81 -28.55
CA TRP A 513 14.56 -16.78 -28.23
C TRP A 513 13.97 -18.18 -28.17
N ASP A 514 14.84 -19.18 -28.10
CA ASP A 514 14.46 -20.57 -27.96
C ASP A 514 13.69 -20.82 -26.65
N PRO A 515 12.61 -21.63 -26.64
CA PRO A 515 11.82 -21.94 -25.44
C PRO A 515 12.65 -22.42 -24.24
N SER A 516 13.77 -23.11 -24.48
CA SER A 516 14.69 -23.59 -23.43
C SER A 516 15.33 -22.48 -22.59
N HIS A 517 15.24 -21.22 -23.02
CA HIS A 517 15.79 -20.08 -22.29
C HIS A 517 14.83 -19.48 -21.26
N THR A 518 13.52 -19.67 -21.42
CA THR A 518 12.49 -19.11 -20.52
C THR A 518 12.60 -19.60 -19.08
N PRO A 519 12.87 -20.89 -18.79
CA PRO A 519 13.03 -21.38 -17.42
C PRO A 519 14.15 -20.70 -16.63
N ARG A 520 15.14 -20.10 -17.30
CA ARG A 520 16.29 -19.44 -16.66
C ARG A 520 15.93 -18.12 -15.98
N PHE A 521 14.79 -17.54 -16.35
CA PHE A 521 14.27 -16.29 -15.77
C PHE A 521 13.23 -16.55 -14.67
N LEU A 522 13.08 -17.81 -14.23
CA LEU A 522 12.19 -18.16 -13.14
C LEU A 522 12.79 -17.79 -11.78
N ILE A 523 12.04 -16.99 -11.03
CA ILE A 523 12.30 -16.68 -9.63
C ILE A 523 11.82 -17.89 -8.81
N ASP A 524 12.69 -18.39 -7.92
CA ASP A 524 12.46 -19.60 -7.11
C ASP A 524 12.06 -20.86 -7.94
N GLY A 525 12.41 -20.89 -9.23
CA GLY A 525 12.07 -21.99 -10.15
C GLY A 525 10.59 -22.11 -10.51
N LYS A 526 9.75 -21.14 -10.13
CA LYS A 526 8.29 -21.21 -10.34
C LYS A 526 7.63 -19.91 -10.82
N ILE A 527 8.26 -18.75 -10.63
CA ILE A 527 7.62 -17.45 -10.90
C ILE A 527 8.30 -16.72 -12.05
N LEU A 528 7.51 -16.19 -12.98
CA LEU A 528 7.96 -15.39 -14.12
C LEU A 528 7.30 -14.01 -14.10
N LEU A 529 8.11 -12.94 -14.19
CA LEU A 529 7.61 -11.56 -14.25
C LEU A 529 7.68 -11.03 -15.68
N LEU A 530 6.53 -10.71 -16.28
CA LEU A 530 6.43 -10.13 -17.62
C LEU A 530 5.76 -8.76 -17.59
N ARG A 531 6.24 -7.81 -18.39
CA ARG A 531 5.64 -6.47 -18.53
C ARG A 531 5.47 -6.11 -20.00
N LYS A 532 4.26 -5.73 -20.42
CA LYS A 532 3.96 -5.13 -21.73
C LYS A 532 3.87 -3.61 -21.59
N GLY A 533 4.77 -2.86 -22.21
CA GLY A 533 4.80 -1.39 -22.12
C GLY A 533 5.16 -0.86 -20.71
N LYS A 534 4.62 0.32 -20.35
CA LYS A 534 4.95 1.02 -19.08
C LYS A 534 4.13 0.55 -17.87
N HIS A 535 2.91 0.04 -18.09
CA HIS A 535 1.92 -0.15 -17.00
C HIS A 535 1.30 -1.55 -16.92
N ASN A 536 1.40 -2.41 -17.95
CA ASN A 536 0.85 -3.78 -17.90
C ASN A 536 1.89 -4.77 -17.42
N LEU A 537 1.94 -5.01 -16.11
CA LEU A 537 2.75 -6.04 -15.48
C LEU A 537 1.90 -7.29 -15.21
N ARG A 538 2.48 -8.48 -15.42
CA ARG A 538 1.94 -9.77 -15.00
C ARG A 538 2.99 -10.60 -14.28
N CYS A 539 2.62 -11.13 -13.13
CA CYS A 539 3.32 -12.20 -12.43
C CYS A 539 2.68 -13.54 -12.81
N ILE A 540 3.47 -14.51 -13.28
CA ILE A 540 3.00 -15.83 -13.71
C ILE A 540 3.61 -16.87 -12.79
N GLU A 541 2.80 -17.75 -12.22
CA GLU A 541 3.27 -18.88 -11.39
C GLU A 541 3.00 -20.17 -12.15
N PHE A 542 4.04 -20.99 -12.29
CA PHE A 542 3.94 -22.30 -12.90
C PHE A 542 3.65 -23.35 -11.82
N ILE A 543 2.58 -24.11 -12.00
CA ILE A 543 2.15 -25.20 -11.11
C ILE A 543 2.17 -26.54 -11.86
N SER A 544 2.16 -27.66 -11.13
CA SER A 544 2.19 -28.98 -11.76
C SER A 544 0.93 -29.24 -12.59
N ASP A 545 1.06 -30.01 -13.67
CA ASP A 545 -0.02 -30.26 -14.61
C ASP A 545 -1.20 -31.00 -13.96
N GLU A 546 -0.93 -31.89 -13.00
CA GLU A 546 -1.94 -32.59 -12.21
C GLU A 546 -2.71 -31.66 -11.26
N GLU A 547 -2.00 -30.71 -10.63
CA GLU A 547 -2.63 -29.68 -9.78
C GLU A 547 -3.46 -28.72 -10.62
N TYR A 548 -2.98 -28.32 -11.79
CA TYR A 548 -3.71 -27.46 -12.71
C TYR A 548 -5.00 -28.12 -13.21
N ALA A 549 -4.94 -29.39 -13.60
CA ALA A 549 -6.12 -30.14 -14.05
C ALA A 549 -7.23 -30.19 -12.97
N LYS A 550 -6.86 -30.33 -11.70
CA LYS A 550 -7.80 -30.32 -10.57
C LYS A 550 -8.48 -28.96 -10.36
N THR A 551 -7.88 -27.86 -10.83
CA THR A 551 -8.50 -26.53 -10.69
C THR A 551 -9.65 -26.28 -11.65
N GLY A 552 -9.80 -27.07 -12.72
CA GLY A 552 -10.83 -26.89 -13.74
C GLY A 552 -10.74 -25.58 -14.53
N ARG A 553 -9.68 -24.78 -14.33
CA ARG A 553 -9.48 -23.50 -15.01
C ARG A 553 -8.97 -23.71 -16.42
N GLN A 554 -9.37 -22.82 -17.33
CA GLN A 554 -8.88 -22.81 -18.71
C GLN A 554 -8.04 -21.56 -18.95
N TYR A 555 -6.98 -21.69 -19.75
CA TYR A 555 -6.15 -20.57 -20.16
C TYR A 555 -6.33 -20.28 -21.66
N PRO A 556 -6.17 -19.00 -22.09
CA PRO A 556 -6.24 -18.63 -23.50
C PRO A 556 -5.26 -19.46 -24.36
N GLY A 557 -5.81 -20.25 -25.29
CA GLY A 557 -5.02 -21.10 -26.19
C GLY A 557 -4.71 -22.50 -25.67
N GLN A 558 -5.37 -22.97 -24.61
CA GLN A 558 -5.22 -24.33 -24.11
C GLN A 558 -5.57 -25.39 -25.18
N PRO A 559 -4.72 -26.40 -25.40
CA PRO A 559 -5.01 -27.49 -26.33
C PRO A 559 -6.36 -28.16 -25.98
N ASN A 560 -7.21 -28.40 -26.98
CA ASN A 560 -8.50 -29.11 -26.87
C ASN A 560 -9.66 -28.37 -26.16
N THR A 561 -9.60 -27.04 -25.97
CA THR A 561 -10.70 -26.27 -25.33
C THR A 561 -11.53 -25.38 -26.27
N GLY A 562 -11.14 -25.24 -27.53
CA GLY A 562 -11.84 -24.37 -28.48
C GLY A 562 -13.26 -24.82 -28.79
N ALA A 563 -14.22 -23.88 -28.78
CA ALA A 563 -15.65 -24.10 -29.03
C ALA A 563 -15.94 -24.95 -30.28
N PHE A 564 -15.14 -24.75 -31.33
CA PHE A 564 -15.23 -25.46 -32.60
C PHE A 564 -14.90 -26.97 -32.52
N ARG A 565 -14.04 -27.39 -31.59
CA ARG A 565 -13.67 -28.81 -31.41
C ARG A 565 -14.65 -29.55 -30.51
N LYS A 566 -15.21 -28.87 -29.49
CA LYS A 566 -16.34 -29.38 -28.68
C LYS A 566 -17.60 -29.60 -29.53
N ALA A 567 -17.88 -28.71 -30.49
CA ALA A 567 -18.94 -28.92 -31.48
C ALA A 567 -18.70 -30.18 -32.33
N ARG A 568 -17.44 -30.40 -32.74
CA ARG A 568 -17.04 -31.57 -33.55
C ARG A 568 -17.00 -32.89 -32.76
N GLU A 569 -16.74 -32.85 -31.45
CA GLU A 569 -16.82 -34.00 -30.55
C GLU A 569 -18.28 -34.37 -30.24
N ARG A 570 -19.15 -33.38 -29.97
CA ARG A 570 -20.60 -33.60 -29.87
C ARG A 570 -21.17 -34.24 -31.13
N MET A 571 -20.70 -33.82 -32.31
CA MET A 571 -21.09 -34.42 -33.60
C MET A 571 -20.69 -35.90 -33.69
N ARG A 572 -19.48 -36.26 -33.24
CA ARG A 572 -19.04 -37.66 -33.19
C ARG A 572 -19.81 -38.49 -32.18
N GLU A 573 -20.19 -37.91 -31.04
CA GLU A 573 -21.02 -38.58 -30.03
C GLU A 573 -22.44 -38.84 -30.57
N ILE A 574 -23.00 -37.90 -31.34
CA ILE A 574 -24.29 -38.09 -32.03
C ILE A 574 -24.18 -39.18 -33.11
N GLU A 575 -23.11 -39.19 -33.91
CA GLU A 575 -22.85 -40.24 -34.90
C GLU A 575 -22.68 -41.63 -34.26
N GLN A 576 -21.95 -41.71 -33.14
CA GLN A 576 -21.73 -42.96 -32.41
C GLN A 576 -23.02 -43.46 -31.74
N ARG A 577 -23.84 -42.57 -31.16
CA ARG A 577 -25.15 -42.94 -30.62
C ARG A 577 -26.10 -43.44 -31.72
N ALA A 578 -26.14 -42.76 -32.87
CA ALA A 578 -26.94 -43.19 -34.02
C ALA A 578 -26.54 -44.58 -34.55
N GLN A 579 -25.24 -44.89 -34.57
CA GLN A 579 -24.72 -46.21 -34.95
C GLN A 579 -25.02 -47.29 -33.90
N THR A 580 -24.95 -46.95 -32.61
CA THR A 580 -25.19 -47.90 -31.51
C THR A 580 -26.68 -48.22 -31.34
N GLU A 581 -27.57 -47.28 -31.70
CA GLU A 581 -29.03 -47.39 -31.54
C GLU A 581 -29.78 -47.85 -32.81
N GLN A 582 -29.08 -48.14 -33.92
CA GLN A 582 -29.67 -48.48 -35.24
C GLN A 582 -30.83 -47.54 -35.66
N ARG A 583 -30.72 -46.24 -35.34
CA ARG A 583 -31.78 -45.25 -35.58
C ARG A 583 -31.40 -44.35 -36.74
N GLN A 584 -32.35 -44.08 -37.65
CA GLN A 584 -32.13 -43.10 -38.72
C GLN A 584 -32.03 -41.69 -38.12
N VAL A 585 -30.95 -40.98 -38.46
CA VAL A 585 -30.67 -39.59 -38.07
C VAL A 585 -31.85 -38.72 -38.49
N THR A 586 -32.37 -37.89 -37.58
CA THR A 586 -33.54 -37.05 -37.84
C THR A 586 -33.22 -35.92 -38.83
N LYS A 587 -34.24 -35.39 -39.53
CA LYS A 587 -34.08 -34.27 -40.48
C LYS A 587 -33.44 -33.03 -39.85
N GLU A 588 -33.68 -32.79 -38.57
CA GLU A 588 -33.12 -31.67 -37.81
C GLU A 588 -31.62 -31.87 -37.53
N GLU A 589 -31.22 -33.09 -37.15
CA GLU A 589 -29.80 -33.44 -36.95
C GLU A 589 -29.02 -33.38 -38.26
N HIS A 590 -29.62 -33.83 -39.38
CA HIS A 590 -29.01 -33.73 -40.71
C HIS A 590 -28.84 -32.27 -41.17
N SER A 591 -29.81 -31.39 -40.87
CA SER A 591 -29.71 -29.95 -41.13
C SER A 591 -28.59 -29.30 -40.30
N LEU A 592 -28.44 -29.70 -39.03
CA LEU A 592 -27.38 -29.21 -38.16
C LEU A 592 -26.00 -29.65 -38.68
N MET A 593 -25.87 -30.90 -39.12
CA MET A 593 -24.63 -31.43 -39.71
C MET A 593 -24.23 -30.69 -40.99
N GLN A 594 -25.22 -30.35 -41.83
CA GLN A 594 -25.00 -29.66 -43.09
C GLN A 594 -24.61 -28.18 -42.87
N GLN A 595 -25.25 -27.49 -41.91
CA GLN A 595 -24.90 -26.11 -41.54
C GLN A 595 -23.50 -25.99 -40.92
N VAL A 596 -23.07 -26.97 -40.11
CA VAL A 596 -21.72 -27.00 -39.52
C VAL A 596 -20.65 -27.33 -40.56
N SER A 597 -20.94 -28.24 -41.50
CA SER A 597 -20.06 -28.56 -42.63
C SER A 597 -19.83 -27.35 -43.55
N GLU A 598 -20.89 -26.61 -43.87
CA GLU A 598 -20.82 -25.35 -44.64
C GLU A 598 -20.09 -24.23 -43.89
N ALA A 599 -20.12 -24.22 -42.55
CA ALA A 599 -19.34 -23.28 -41.74
C ALA A 599 -17.83 -23.60 -41.70
N THR A 600 -17.43 -24.83 -42.03
CA THR A 600 -16.01 -25.27 -42.00
C THR A 600 -15.23 -25.05 -43.29
N GLN A 601 -15.86 -24.72 -44.41
CA GLN A 601 -15.15 -24.47 -45.67
C GLN A 601 -14.86 -22.97 -45.90
N GLY A 602 -13.60 -22.59 -45.74
CA GLY A 602 -12.99 -21.45 -46.46
C GLY A 602 -13.34 -20.03 -45.99
N LEU A 603 -14.03 -19.84 -44.88
CA LEU A 603 -14.40 -18.50 -44.37
C LEU A 603 -13.40 -17.97 -43.34
N THR A 604 -13.13 -16.66 -43.40
CA THR A 604 -12.27 -15.97 -42.41
C THR A 604 -13.04 -15.70 -41.10
N ASN A 605 -12.34 -15.62 -39.96
CA ASN A 605 -12.95 -15.39 -38.62
C ASN A 605 -13.91 -14.17 -38.55
N LYS A 606 -13.71 -13.18 -39.42
CA LYS A 606 -14.60 -12.01 -39.53
C LYS A 606 -15.95 -12.36 -40.17
N GLN A 607 -15.94 -13.16 -41.24
CA GLN A 607 -17.15 -13.60 -41.95
C GLN A 607 -17.95 -14.62 -41.13
N LEU A 608 -17.28 -15.40 -40.28
CA LEU A 608 -17.93 -16.32 -39.34
C LEU A 608 -18.68 -15.58 -38.23
N ARG A 609 -18.13 -14.48 -37.71
CA ARG A 609 -18.81 -13.62 -36.72
C ARG A 609 -20.06 -12.94 -37.29
N GLU A 610 -19.97 -12.38 -38.51
CA GLU A 610 -21.12 -11.75 -39.18
C GLU A 610 -22.25 -12.74 -39.49
N LYS A 611 -21.93 -14.01 -39.77
CA LYS A 611 -22.93 -15.05 -40.02
C LYS A 611 -23.55 -15.59 -38.73
N TRP A 612 -22.79 -15.64 -37.63
CA TRP A 612 -23.28 -16.02 -36.29
C TRP A 612 -24.32 -15.03 -35.76
N GLU A 613 -24.05 -13.73 -35.88
CA GLU A 613 -24.99 -12.68 -35.48
C GLU A 613 -26.31 -12.76 -36.28
N ARG A 614 -26.24 -13.03 -37.59
CA ARG A 614 -27.44 -13.22 -38.42
C ARG A 614 -28.28 -14.44 -38.03
N LEU A 615 -27.65 -15.51 -37.54
CA LEU A 615 -28.34 -16.71 -37.07
C LEU A 615 -28.99 -16.48 -35.69
N LYS A 616 -28.40 -15.61 -34.86
CA LYS A 616 -28.95 -15.15 -33.59
C LYS A 616 -30.17 -14.24 -33.83
N GLU A 617 -30.06 -13.29 -34.76
CA GLU A 617 -31.18 -12.43 -35.21
C GLU A 617 -32.34 -13.23 -35.82
N ALA A 618 -32.05 -14.37 -36.45
CA ALA A 618 -33.05 -15.28 -37.01
C ALA A 618 -33.69 -16.23 -35.97
N GLY A 619 -33.28 -16.19 -34.70
CA GLY A 619 -33.84 -17.01 -33.61
C GLY A 619 -33.47 -18.50 -33.66
N LEU A 620 -32.45 -18.87 -34.45
CA LEU A 620 -32.00 -20.25 -34.63
C LEU A 620 -30.96 -20.70 -33.58
N ILE A 621 -30.45 -19.76 -32.77
CA ILE A 621 -29.48 -19.98 -31.69
C ILE A 621 -29.99 -19.26 -30.43
N LYS A 622 -29.86 -19.88 -29.25
CA LYS A 622 -30.32 -19.29 -27.98
C LYS A 622 -29.36 -18.19 -27.51
N ASP A 623 -29.88 -17.21 -26.76
CA ASP A 623 -29.12 -16.03 -26.36
C ASP A 623 -27.87 -16.32 -25.50
N ASP A 624 -27.87 -17.45 -24.78
CA ASP A 624 -26.81 -17.87 -23.86
C ASP A 624 -25.54 -18.42 -24.55
N ASP A 625 -25.55 -18.63 -25.87
CA ASP A 625 -24.36 -19.05 -26.62
C ASP A 625 -23.53 -17.81 -27.04
N GLU A 626 -22.63 -17.37 -26.15
CA GLU A 626 -21.62 -16.35 -26.48
C GLU A 626 -20.46 -16.93 -27.29
N LEU A 627 -20.04 -16.18 -28.32
CA LEU A 627 -18.91 -16.51 -29.18
C LEU A 627 -17.67 -15.73 -28.69
N ILE A 628 -16.76 -16.39 -27.97
CA ILE A 628 -15.43 -15.83 -27.58
C ILE A 628 -14.44 -15.96 -28.76
#